data_AF-A0A1B8AVV0-F1
#
_entry.id   AF-A0A1B8AVV0-F1
#
_cell.length_a   1.000
_cell.length_b   1.000
_cell.length_c   1.000
_cell.angle_alpha   90.00
_cell.angle_beta   90.00
_cell.angle_gamma   90.00
#
_symmetry.space_group_name_H-M   'P 1'
#
loop_
_entity.id
_entity.type
_entity.pdbx_description
1 polymer ?
#
loop_
_entity_poly.entity_id
_entity_poly.type
_entity_poly.pdbx_seq_one_letter_code
_entity_poly.pdbx_strand_id
1 'polypeptide(L)'
;MQDLDSLHAFVLRNPGASGEARYDHLQEEAMSNILLQRPDIVAQEKYLDLMTQLRAQIMQLYKQVKKDNPHFWPGMLNPNLFAYDVPTGYIPGSREEAVLVFRHSWYSWSETQPAIQYIRGIISNDM
;
A
#
# COMPACT_ATOMS: atom_id res chain seq x y z
N MET A 1 10.86 -2.62 0.56
CA MET A 1 11.22 -3.69 1.52
C MET A 1 12.11 -4.61 0.74
N GLN A 2 13.40 -4.67 1.09
CA GLN A 2 14.46 -5.17 0.21
C GLN A 2 14.20 -6.59 -0.34
N ASP A 3 13.61 -7.47 0.46
CA ASP A 3 13.30 -8.85 0.05
C ASP A 3 12.23 -8.91 -1.06
N LEU A 4 11.18 -8.07 -0.97
CA LEU A 4 10.17 -7.97 -2.03
C LEU A 4 10.76 -7.36 -3.31
N ASP A 5 11.62 -6.36 -3.16
CA ASP A 5 12.25 -5.68 -4.30
C ASP A 5 13.21 -6.65 -5.03
N SER A 6 13.97 -7.46 -4.27
CA SER A 6 14.84 -8.52 -4.79
C SER A 6 14.04 -9.61 -5.53
N LEU A 7 12.98 -10.13 -4.90
CA LEU A 7 12.10 -11.13 -5.53
C LEU A 7 11.43 -10.57 -6.80
N HIS A 8 10.97 -9.32 -6.76
CA HIS A 8 10.34 -8.69 -7.92
C HIS A 8 11.34 -8.55 -9.08
N ALA A 9 12.57 -8.12 -8.80
CA ALA A 9 13.63 -8.04 -9.81
C ALA A 9 14.00 -9.42 -10.39
N PHE A 10 14.03 -10.47 -9.57
CA PHE A 10 14.25 -11.85 -10.03
C PHE A 10 13.14 -12.30 -10.99
N VAL A 11 11.87 -12.07 -10.63
CA VAL A 11 10.71 -12.43 -11.45
C VAL A 11 10.68 -11.66 -12.77
N LEU A 12 11.05 -10.37 -12.77
CA LEU A 12 11.14 -9.58 -14.01
C LEU A 12 12.23 -10.11 -14.95
N ARG A 13 13.35 -10.60 -14.42
CA ARG A 13 14.42 -11.23 -15.21
C ARG A 13 14.05 -12.64 -15.66
N ASN A 14 13.19 -13.33 -14.92
CA ASN A 14 12.80 -14.72 -15.16
C ASN A 14 11.27 -14.88 -15.15
N PRO A 15 10.55 -14.37 -16.19
CA PRO A 15 9.09 -14.32 -16.20
C PRO A 15 8.38 -15.69 -16.19
N GLY A 16 9.12 -16.78 -16.43
CA GLY A 16 8.62 -18.17 -16.33
C GLY A 16 9.11 -18.92 -15.10
N ALA A 17 9.72 -18.25 -14.11
CA ALA A 17 10.25 -18.90 -12.92
C ALA A 17 9.14 -19.66 -12.15
N SER A 18 9.38 -20.94 -11.91
CA SER A 18 8.51 -21.76 -11.06
C SER A 18 8.44 -21.19 -9.64
N GLY A 19 7.45 -21.63 -8.88
CA GLY A 19 7.37 -21.29 -7.45
C GLY A 19 8.60 -21.72 -6.67
N GLU A 20 9.20 -22.86 -7.04
CA GLU A 20 10.43 -23.41 -6.47
C GLU A 20 11.63 -22.49 -6.77
N ALA A 21 11.83 -22.08 -8.02
CA ALA A 21 12.92 -21.19 -8.39
C ALA A 21 12.85 -19.82 -7.69
N ARG A 22 11.63 -19.32 -7.43
CA ARG A 22 11.41 -18.11 -6.63
C ARG A 22 11.75 -18.33 -5.16
N TYR A 23 11.51 -19.53 -4.64
CA TYR A 23 11.87 -19.91 -3.28
C TYR A 23 13.37 -20.02 -3.08
N ASP A 24 14.06 -20.68 -4.01
CA ASP A 24 15.51 -20.84 -3.98
C ASP A 24 16.19 -19.46 -3.96
N HIS A 25 15.75 -18.53 -4.81
CA HIS A 25 16.22 -17.14 -4.81
C HIS A 25 16.02 -16.46 -3.44
N LEU A 26 14.87 -16.67 -2.79
CA LEU A 26 14.63 -16.10 -1.46
C LEU A 26 15.49 -16.74 -0.37
N GLN A 27 15.81 -18.02 -0.46
CA GLN A 27 16.69 -18.67 0.52
C GLN A 27 18.11 -18.11 0.47
N GLU A 28 18.58 -17.72 -0.72
CA GLU A 28 19.91 -17.15 -0.92
C GLU A 28 19.98 -15.65 -0.57
N GLU A 29 18.95 -14.88 -0.95
CA GLU A 29 19.04 -13.42 -0.99
C GLU A 29 18.16 -12.68 0.03
N ALA A 30 17.23 -13.37 0.73
CA ALA A 30 16.32 -12.69 1.65
C ALA A 30 17.00 -12.32 2.98
N MET A 31 16.77 -11.08 3.42
CA MET A 31 17.20 -10.57 4.71
C MET A 31 16.25 -10.95 5.85
N SER A 32 15.01 -11.30 5.54
CA SER A 32 13.97 -11.73 6.48
C SER A 32 13.34 -13.06 6.10
N ASN A 33 12.80 -13.77 7.09
CA ASN A 33 12.08 -15.02 6.89
C ASN A 33 10.58 -14.84 6.57
N ILE A 34 10.06 -13.60 6.48
CA ILE A 34 8.63 -13.34 6.23
C ILE A 34 8.15 -14.00 4.93
N LEU A 35 8.90 -13.82 3.82
CA LEU A 35 8.52 -14.42 2.53
C LEU A 35 8.76 -15.92 2.51
N LEU A 36 9.81 -16.39 3.19
CA LEU A 36 10.10 -17.82 3.34
C LEU A 36 8.97 -18.56 4.07
N GLN A 37 8.30 -17.90 5.02
CA GLN A 37 7.14 -18.44 5.75
C GLN A 37 5.82 -18.40 4.96
N ARG A 38 5.81 -17.83 3.74
CA ARG A 38 4.58 -17.62 2.95
C ARG A 38 4.63 -18.28 1.58
N PRO A 39 4.65 -19.63 1.53
CA PRO A 39 4.75 -20.35 0.27
C PRO A 39 3.53 -20.16 -0.63
N ASP A 40 2.38 -19.95 -0.01
CA ASP A 40 1.12 -19.61 -0.66
C ASP A 40 1.22 -18.34 -1.51
N ILE A 41 2.09 -17.39 -1.12
CA ILE A 41 2.34 -16.16 -1.88
C ILE A 41 3.47 -16.36 -2.88
N VAL A 42 4.62 -16.88 -2.44
CA VAL A 42 5.83 -16.98 -3.27
C VAL A 42 5.64 -17.93 -4.44
N ALA A 43 4.99 -19.08 -4.22
CA ALA A 43 4.78 -20.10 -5.24
C ALA A 43 3.56 -19.85 -6.13
N GLN A 44 2.79 -18.78 -5.89
CA GLN A 44 1.58 -18.49 -6.66
C GLN A 44 1.92 -18.25 -8.15
N GLU A 45 1.45 -19.12 -9.04
CA GLU A 45 1.68 -18.98 -10.48
C GLU A 45 0.89 -17.82 -11.08
N LYS A 46 -0.30 -17.54 -10.53
CA LYS A 46 -1.16 -16.43 -10.98
C LYS A 46 -0.88 -15.12 -10.21
N TYR A 47 0.37 -14.89 -9.81
CA TYR A 47 0.71 -13.73 -9.01
C TYR A 47 0.43 -12.41 -9.75
N LEU A 48 0.52 -12.39 -11.09
CA LEU A 48 0.16 -11.22 -11.90
C LEU A 48 -1.33 -10.88 -11.82
N ASP A 49 -2.20 -11.90 -11.82
CA ASP A 49 -3.64 -11.71 -11.64
C ASP A 49 -3.93 -11.16 -10.24
N LEU A 50 -3.28 -11.72 -9.21
CA LEU A 50 -3.39 -11.25 -7.84
C LEU A 50 -2.91 -9.80 -7.69
N MET A 51 -1.77 -9.45 -8.28
CA MET A 51 -1.27 -8.07 -8.31
C MET A 51 -2.25 -7.12 -9.00
N THR A 52 -2.87 -7.56 -10.09
CA THR A 52 -3.87 -6.77 -10.82
C THR A 52 -5.12 -6.53 -9.97
N GLN A 53 -5.61 -7.57 -9.29
CA GLN A 53 -6.74 -7.47 -8.36
C GLN A 53 -6.44 -6.54 -7.18
N LEU A 54 -5.25 -6.66 -6.57
CA LEU A 54 -4.83 -5.79 -5.48
C LEU A 54 -4.77 -4.33 -5.91
N ARG A 55 -4.22 -4.03 -7.09
CA ARG A 55 -4.21 -2.68 -7.65
C ARG A 55 -5.62 -2.14 -7.87
N ALA A 56 -6.54 -2.98 -8.38
CA ALA A 56 -7.94 -2.59 -8.55
C ALA A 56 -8.62 -2.28 -7.21
N GLN A 57 -8.37 -3.09 -6.17
CA GLN A 57 -8.90 -2.86 -4.82
C GLN A 57 -8.37 -1.55 -4.22
N ILE A 58 -7.07 -1.26 -4.38
CA ILE A 58 -6.49 0.01 -3.92
C ILE A 58 -7.14 1.19 -4.64
N MET A 59 -7.34 1.09 -5.96
CA MET A 59 -8.00 2.15 -6.72
C MET A 59 -9.47 2.33 -6.33
N GLN A 60 -10.17 1.24 -6.00
CA GLN A 60 -11.54 1.31 -5.49
C GLN A 60 -11.59 2.03 -4.15
N LEU A 61 -10.71 1.66 -3.21
CA LEU A 61 -10.57 2.32 -1.91
C LEU A 61 -10.27 3.81 -2.08
N TYR A 62 -9.31 4.14 -2.95
CA TYR A 62 -8.94 5.53 -3.27
C TYR A 62 -10.15 6.35 -3.71
N LYS A 63 -10.88 5.86 -4.72
CA LYS A 63 -12.06 6.54 -5.27
C LYS A 63 -13.19 6.66 -4.25
N GLN A 64 -13.42 5.60 -3.46
CA GLN A 64 -14.48 5.59 -2.47
C GLN A 64 -14.21 6.61 -1.36
N VAL A 65 -13.00 6.63 -0.80
CA VAL A 65 -12.62 7.62 0.22
C VAL A 65 -12.67 9.05 -0.34
N LYS A 66 -12.23 9.26 -1.59
CA LYS A 66 -12.32 10.57 -2.25
C LYS A 66 -13.78 11.04 -2.39
N LYS A 67 -14.68 10.12 -2.71
CA LYS A 67 -16.12 10.37 -2.84
C LYS A 67 -16.77 10.66 -1.50
N ASP A 68 -16.45 9.87 -0.48
CA ASP A 68 -17.07 9.98 0.84
C ASP A 68 -16.55 11.22 1.59
N ASN A 69 -15.26 11.52 1.47
CA ASN A 69 -14.68 12.70 2.09
C ASN A 69 -13.53 13.28 1.23
N PRO A 70 -13.78 14.37 0.48
CA PRO A 70 -12.79 14.95 -0.45
C PRO A 70 -11.58 15.57 0.27
N HIS A 71 -11.66 15.79 1.58
CA HIS A 71 -10.60 16.40 2.37
C HIS A 71 -9.51 15.40 2.81
N PHE A 72 -9.79 14.09 2.80
CA PHE A 72 -8.88 13.10 3.35
C PHE A 72 -7.53 13.03 2.62
N TRP A 73 -7.55 12.87 1.29
CA TRP A 73 -6.33 12.73 0.49
C TRP A 73 -5.41 13.97 0.51
N PRO A 74 -5.93 15.21 0.46
CA PRO A 74 -5.11 16.40 0.70
C PRO A 74 -4.30 16.35 2.01
N GLY A 75 -4.89 15.87 3.11
CA GLY A 75 -4.16 15.72 4.36
C GLY A 75 -3.15 14.58 4.38
N MET A 76 -3.36 13.51 3.61
CA MET A 76 -2.36 12.46 3.40
C MET A 76 -1.12 12.97 2.62
N LEU A 77 -1.32 13.90 1.68
CA LEU A 77 -0.22 14.56 0.99
C LEU A 77 0.52 15.55 1.89
N ASN A 78 -0.23 16.35 2.65
CA ASN A 78 0.31 17.33 3.57
C ASN A 78 -0.21 17.10 5.00
N PRO A 79 0.44 16.22 5.77
CA PRO A 79 0.06 15.90 7.15
C PRO A 79 -0.09 17.12 8.07
N ASN A 80 0.65 18.21 7.79
CA ASN A 80 0.58 19.44 8.58
C ASN A 80 -0.79 20.11 8.52
N LEU A 81 -1.61 19.80 7.51
CA LEU A 81 -3.00 20.28 7.44
C LEU A 81 -3.86 19.76 8.59
N PHE A 82 -3.52 18.58 9.16
CA PHE A 82 -4.33 17.87 10.14
C PHE A 82 -3.61 17.57 11.47
N ALA A 83 -2.27 17.63 11.50
CA ALA A 83 -1.47 17.19 12.64
C ALA A 83 -1.82 17.87 13.98
N TYR A 84 -2.25 19.13 13.95
CA TYR A 84 -2.54 19.92 15.15
C TYR A 84 -4.03 20.16 15.37
N ASP A 85 -4.89 19.69 14.47
CA ASP A 85 -6.32 19.92 14.55
C ASP A 85 -6.97 18.91 15.51
N VAL A 86 -7.78 19.44 16.42
CA VAL A 86 -8.56 18.64 17.40
C VAL A 86 -10.03 19.00 17.22
N PRO A 87 -10.75 18.29 16.34
CA PRO A 87 -12.18 18.54 16.15
C PRO A 87 -12.96 18.15 17.41
N THR A 88 -13.90 19.02 17.81
CA THR A 88 -14.82 18.74 18.92
C THR A 88 -16.09 18.02 18.46
N GLY A 89 -16.37 18.05 17.15
CA GLY A 89 -17.47 17.34 16.50
C GLY A 89 -17.21 17.23 15.01
N TYR A 90 -17.95 16.35 14.34
CA TYR A 90 -17.88 16.15 12.90
C TYR A 90 -19.25 15.73 12.35
N ILE A 91 -19.42 15.88 11.04
CA ILE A 91 -20.52 15.29 10.28
C ILE A 91 -19.94 14.48 9.11
N PRO A 92 -20.67 13.48 8.57
CA PRO A 92 -20.17 12.71 7.43
C PRO A 92 -19.76 13.61 6.26
N GLY A 93 -18.56 13.37 5.73
CA GLY A 93 -17.95 14.11 4.63
C GLY A 93 -17.24 15.41 5.02
N SER A 94 -17.27 15.82 6.29
CA SER A 94 -16.68 17.10 6.72
C SER A 94 -15.15 17.04 6.84
N ARG A 95 -14.49 18.20 6.85
CA ARG A 95 -13.04 18.29 7.08
C ARG A 95 -12.65 17.71 8.44
N GLU A 96 -13.49 17.91 9.46
CA GLU A 96 -13.31 17.41 10.81
C GLU A 96 -13.33 15.88 10.86
N GLU A 97 -14.22 15.24 10.09
CA GLU A 97 -14.22 13.78 9.94
C GLU A 97 -12.90 13.30 9.31
N ALA A 98 -12.43 13.97 8.25
CA ALA A 98 -11.16 13.64 7.62
C ALA A 98 -9.97 13.75 8.59
N VAL A 99 -9.93 14.80 9.41
CA VAL A 99 -8.92 14.99 10.46
C VAL A 99 -8.95 13.82 11.46
N LEU A 100 -10.14 13.42 11.92
CA LEU A 100 -10.30 12.31 12.87
C LEU A 100 -9.82 10.99 12.28
N VAL A 101 -10.27 10.64 11.07
CA VAL A 101 -9.88 9.40 10.38
C VAL A 101 -8.37 9.41 10.09
N PHE A 102 -7.82 10.55 9.67
CA PHE A 102 -6.39 10.71 9.45
C PHE A 102 -5.60 10.42 10.73
N ARG A 103 -5.96 11.05 11.85
CA ARG A 103 -5.24 10.87 13.12
C ARG A 103 -5.31 9.44 13.65
N HIS A 104 -6.42 8.74 13.44
CA HIS A 104 -6.56 7.33 13.83
C HIS A 104 -5.79 6.35 12.93
N SER A 105 -5.60 6.69 11.65
CA SER A 105 -4.94 5.79 10.68
C SER A 105 -3.47 6.15 10.40
N TRP A 106 -3.01 7.36 10.75
CA TRP A 106 -1.71 7.88 10.37
C TRP A 106 -0.54 6.97 10.73
N TYR A 107 -0.55 6.38 11.93
CA TYR A 107 0.52 5.48 12.36
C TYR A 107 0.65 4.25 11.45
N SER A 108 -0.48 3.59 11.12
CA SER A 108 -0.49 2.44 10.21
C SER A 108 0.03 2.79 8.82
N TRP A 109 -0.29 3.98 8.31
CA TRP A 109 0.28 4.49 7.08
C TRP A 109 1.79 4.73 7.22
N SER A 110 2.22 5.40 8.29
CA SER A 110 3.62 5.81 8.50
C SER A 110 4.57 4.62 8.68
N GLU A 111 4.08 3.54 9.29
CA GLU A 111 4.81 2.27 9.44
C GLU A 111 4.94 1.52 8.12
N THR A 112 4.06 1.81 7.15
CA THR A 112 4.01 1.14 5.84
C THR A 112 4.45 2.10 4.73
N GLN A 113 5.73 2.48 4.73
CA GLN A 113 6.29 3.44 3.77
C GLN A 113 5.98 3.12 2.28
N PRO A 114 6.05 1.86 1.80
CA PRO A 114 5.70 1.55 0.41
C PRO A 114 4.23 1.84 0.07
N ALA A 115 3.31 1.63 1.03
CA ALA A 115 1.89 1.91 0.82
C ALA A 115 1.63 3.42 0.73
N ILE A 116 2.26 4.22 1.59
CA ILE A 116 2.20 5.69 1.49
C ILE A 116 2.72 6.15 0.13
N GLN A 117 3.89 5.67 -0.31
CA GLN A 117 4.47 6.09 -1.58
C GLN A 117 3.57 5.75 -2.76
N TYR A 118 2.97 4.55 -2.75
CA TYR A 118 2.04 4.13 -3.80
C TYR A 118 0.80 5.03 -3.87
N ILE A 119 0.16 5.29 -2.72
CA ILE A 119 -1.01 6.17 -2.65
C ILE A 119 -0.66 7.61 -3.05
N ARG A 120 0.49 8.14 -2.63
CA ARG A 120 0.95 9.47 -3.05
C ARG A 120 1.11 9.55 -4.57
N GLY A 121 1.63 8.51 -5.21
CA GLY A 121 1.70 8.41 -6.66
C GLY A 121 0.33 8.46 -7.32
N ILE A 122 -0.68 7.77 -6.76
CA ILE A 122 -2.06 7.82 -7.24
C ILE A 122 -2.63 9.24 -7.12
N ILE A 123 -2.49 9.88 -5.96
CA ILE A 123 -3.03 11.23 -5.73
C ILE A 123 -2.39 12.24 -6.68
N SER A 124 -1.06 12.22 -6.84
CA SER A 124 -0.34 13.13 -7.72
C SER A 124 -0.73 13.00 -9.20
N ASN A 125 -1.13 11.80 -9.64
CA ASN A 125 -1.57 11.57 -11.03
C ASN A 125 -3.06 11.92 -11.27
N ASP A 126 -3.82 12.16 -10.21
CA ASP A 126 -5.25 12.49 -10.25
C ASP A 126 -5.52 14.00 -10.05
N MET A 127 -4.49 14.77 -9.67
CA MET A 127 -4.49 16.24 -9.60
C MET A 127 -4.10 16.85 -10.95
#